data_AF-A0A956EFQ2-F1
#
_entry.id   AF-A0A956EFQ2-F1
#
_cell.length_a   1.000
_cell.length_b   1.000
_cell.length_c   1.000
_cell.angle_alpha   90.00
_cell.angle_beta   90.00
_cell.angle_gamma   90.00
#
_symmetry.space_group_name_H-M   'P 1'
#
loop_
_entity.id
_entity.type
_entity.pdbx_description
1 polymer ?
#
loop_
_entity_poly.entity_id
_entity_poly.type
_entity_poly.pdbx_seq_one_letter_code
_entity_poly.pdbx_strand_id
1 'polypeptide(L)'
;MRRPSLLPLALLAALVAPLGLAGCAGKGAAAPTPIFTDTVEVGAAKIQVEFTHETPGKRQVLIKLKMRNLGMEETEKLVADVHVTGGFNIEEGSTHWEGFVPPRQPQTFTVRLVVPEGHETASATVTLLRSLDSLVLVKEDVEFTVSEGGAIKPAS
;
A
#
# COMPACT_ATOMS: atom_id res chain seq x y z
N MET A 1 44.67 -46.18 35.15
CA MET A 1 46.06 -45.68 35.13
C MET A 1 46.50 -45.49 33.68
N ARG A 2 47.11 -44.34 33.39
CA ARG A 2 47.93 -43.96 32.21
C ARG A 2 47.32 -44.10 30.80
N ARG A 3 46.91 -42.94 30.25
CA ARG A 3 46.86 -42.65 28.79
C ARG A 3 48.26 -42.80 28.19
N PRO A 4 48.39 -43.29 26.96
CA PRO A 4 48.94 -42.41 25.91
C PRO A 4 48.46 -42.74 24.48
N SER A 5 48.32 -41.73 23.63
CA SER A 5 48.64 -41.80 22.18
C SER A 5 48.39 -40.43 21.55
N LEU A 6 49.48 -39.86 21.03
CA LEU A 6 49.59 -38.64 20.24
C LEU A 6 49.44 -38.97 18.74
N LEU A 7 49.05 -37.97 17.94
CA LEU A 7 49.35 -37.69 16.50
C LEU A 7 48.08 -37.28 15.71
N PRO A 8 48.18 -36.61 14.54
CA PRO A 8 48.75 -35.27 14.36
C PRO A 8 47.86 -34.37 13.46
N LEU A 9 48.27 -33.10 13.38
CA LEU A 9 48.15 -32.16 12.25
C LEU A 9 47.59 -32.72 10.91
N ALA A 10 46.51 -32.13 10.39
CA ALA A 10 46.31 -31.98 8.95
C ALA A 10 45.50 -30.71 8.66
N LEU A 11 46.24 -29.73 8.16
CA LEU A 11 45.83 -28.50 7.49
C LEU A 11 45.00 -28.87 6.23
N LEU A 12 43.81 -28.32 6.04
CA LEU A 12 43.24 -28.18 4.70
C LEU A 12 42.44 -26.88 4.60
N ALA A 13 43.05 -25.90 3.94
CA ALA A 13 42.42 -24.68 3.50
C ALA A 13 41.37 -25.00 2.42
N ALA A 14 40.14 -24.51 2.60
CA ALA A 14 39.17 -24.41 1.53
C ALA A 14 38.75 -22.94 1.39
N LEU A 15 39.40 -22.30 0.44
CA LEU A 15 39.15 -20.97 -0.07
C LEU A 15 37.75 -20.96 -0.73
N VAL A 16 36.71 -20.56 0.00
CA VAL A 16 35.37 -20.37 -0.57
C VAL A 16 35.30 -18.98 -1.19
N ALA A 17 35.26 -18.95 -2.52
CA ALA A 17 35.08 -17.74 -3.32
C ALA A 17 33.75 -17.03 -2.96
N PRO A 18 33.75 -15.71 -2.72
CA PRO A 18 32.51 -14.96 -2.71
C PRO A 18 32.00 -14.83 -4.15
N LEU A 19 31.04 -15.66 -4.51
CA LEU A 19 30.15 -15.42 -5.65
C LEU A 19 29.48 -14.07 -5.40
N GLY A 20 29.96 -13.04 -6.11
CA GLY A 20 29.36 -11.73 -6.13
C GLY A 20 27.91 -11.86 -6.59
N LEU A 21 27.00 -11.74 -5.63
CA LEU A 21 25.60 -11.43 -5.86
C LEU A 21 25.53 -10.00 -6.41
N ALA A 22 25.89 -9.83 -7.67
CA ALA A 22 25.39 -8.73 -8.49
C ALA A 22 23.92 -9.03 -8.82
N GLY A 23 23.10 -9.03 -7.78
CA GLY A 23 21.65 -9.10 -7.90
C GLY A 23 21.16 -7.79 -8.49
N CYS A 24 20.56 -7.88 -9.67
CA CYS A 24 19.88 -6.83 -10.41
C CYS A 24 19.28 -5.75 -9.50
N ALA A 25 19.85 -4.55 -9.55
CA ALA A 25 19.14 -3.33 -9.22
C ALA A 25 18.11 -3.07 -10.33
N GLY A 26 17.09 -3.93 -10.41
CA GLY A 26 15.85 -3.58 -11.09
C GLY A 26 15.37 -2.31 -10.40
N LYS A 27 15.12 -1.26 -11.18
CA LYS A 27 14.52 -0.01 -10.74
C LYS A 27 13.13 -0.37 -10.19
N GLY A 28 13.09 -0.79 -8.93
CA GLY A 28 11.90 -1.34 -8.30
C GLY A 28 10.84 -0.25 -8.28
N ALA A 29 9.61 -0.62 -8.64
CA ALA A 29 8.45 0.20 -8.33
C ALA A 29 8.56 0.61 -6.86
N ALA A 30 8.43 1.90 -6.58
CA ALA A 30 8.49 2.41 -5.21
C ALA A 30 7.47 1.64 -4.37
N ALA A 31 7.88 1.19 -3.18
CA ALA A 31 6.96 0.52 -2.27
C ALA A 31 5.79 1.47 -1.93
N PRO A 32 4.56 0.95 -1.72
CA PRO A 32 3.44 1.77 -1.29
C PRO A 32 3.79 2.53 -0.02
N THR A 33 3.53 3.84 -0.05
CA THR A 33 3.75 4.75 1.07
C THR A 33 2.45 4.88 1.85
N PRO A 34 2.42 4.56 3.15
CA PRO A 34 1.21 4.67 3.96
C PRO A 34 0.82 6.13 4.15
N ILE A 35 -0.49 6.39 4.06
CA ILE A 35 -1.11 7.67 4.36
C ILE A 35 -1.78 7.55 5.73
N PHE A 36 -2.66 6.57 5.92
CA PHE A 36 -3.18 6.21 7.23
C PHE A 36 -3.34 4.70 7.38
N THR A 37 -3.43 4.25 8.63
CA THR A 37 -3.88 2.90 8.97
C THR A 37 -4.73 2.98 10.22
N ASP A 38 -5.92 2.39 10.20
CA ASP A 38 -6.84 2.40 11.32
C ASP A 38 -7.61 1.07 11.44
N THR A 39 -8.25 0.84 12.58
CA THR A 39 -9.19 -0.26 12.79
C THR A 39 -10.57 0.29 13.09
N VAL A 40 -11.54 -0.05 12.24
CA VAL A 40 -12.93 0.40 12.39
C VAL A 40 -13.86 -0.78 12.69
N GLU A 41 -14.94 -0.49 13.42
CA GLU A 41 -16.00 -1.45 13.72
C GLU A 41 -17.11 -1.35 12.68
N VAL A 42 -17.57 -2.49 12.17
CA VAL A 42 -18.62 -2.60 11.15
C VAL A 42 -19.62 -3.67 11.59
N GLY A 43 -20.67 -3.24 12.28
CA GLY A 43 -21.59 -4.17 12.94
C GLY A 43 -20.86 -4.95 14.03
N ALA A 44 -20.84 -6.28 13.91
CA ALA A 44 -20.09 -7.16 14.83
C ALA A 44 -18.63 -7.40 14.41
N ALA A 45 -18.24 -7.00 13.20
CA ALA A 45 -16.91 -7.23 12.66
C ALA A 45 -15.95 -6.07 13.00
N LYS A 46 -14.65 -6.39 13.04
CA LYS A 46 -13.56 -5.40 13.11
C LYS A 46 -12.71 -5.51 11.86
N ILE A 47 -12.49 -4.39 11.18
CA ILE A 47 -11.66 -4.37 9.97
C ILE A 47 -10.47 -3.43 10.18
N GLN A 48 -9.31 -3.86 9.73
CA GLN A 48 -8.17 -2.98 9.51
C GLN A 48 -8.30 -2.35 8.13
N VAL A 49 -8.17 -1.03 8.08
CA VAL A 49 -8.17 -0.23 6.88
C VAL A 49 -6.77 0.38 6.73
N GLU A 50 -6.15 0.14 5.59
CA GLU A 50 -4.82 0.64 5.25
C GLU A 50 -4.93 1.44 3.96
N PHE A 51 -4.60 2.72 4.02
CA PHE A 51 -4.63 3.62 2.89
C PHE A 51 -3.22 4.03 2.52
N THR A 52 -2.88 3.79 1.26
CA THR A 52 -1.52 3.99 0.74
C THR A 52 -1.56 4.65 -0.63
N HIS A 53 -0.42 5.21 -1.03
CA HIS A 53 -0.22 5.64 -2.41
C HIS A 53 1.10 5.11 -2.97
N GLU A 54 1.15 5.00 -4.29
CA GLU A 54 2.36 4.74 -5.08
C GLU A 54 2.45 5.77 -6.20
N THR A 55 3.67 6.06 -6.65
CA THR A 55 3.91 6.98 -7.78
C THR A 55 4.52 6.19 -8.94
N PRO A 56 3.71 5.47 -9.74
CA PRO A 56 4.21 4.56 -10.78
C PRO A 56 4.87 5.29 -11.96
N GLY A 57 4.62 6.60 -12.11
CA GLY A 57 5.11 7.41 -13.20
C GLY A 57 5.13 8.89 -12.84
N LYS A 58 5.55 9.72 -13.80
CA LYS A 58 5.50 11.18 -13.65
C LYS A 58 4.04 11.61 -13.56
N ARG A 59 3.72 12.49 -12.61
CA ARG A 59 2.38 13.07 -12.41
C ARG A 59 1.28 12.03 -12.18
N GLN A 60 1.63 10.77 -11.88
CA GLN A 60 0.69 9.68 -11.65
C GLN A 60 0.74 9.25 -10.19
N VAL A 61 -0.44 9.03 -9.62
CA VAL A 61 -0.63 8.50 -8.27
C VAL A 61 -1.55 7.30 -8.36
N LEU A 62 -1.12 6.18 -7.81
CA LEU A 62 -1.95 5.00 -7.60
C LEU A 62 -2.36 4.99 -6.13
N ILE A 63 -3.65 5.25 -5.89
CA ILE A 63 -4.24 5.23 -4.56
C ILE A 63 -4.77 3.83 -4.27
N LYS A 64 -4.48 3.29 -3.09
CA LYS A 64 -4.94 1.97 -2.66
C LYS A 64 -5.56 2.02 -1.27
N LEU A 65 -6.80 1.58 -1.17
CA LEU A 65 -7.50 1.31 0.08
C LEU A 65 -7.62 -0.20 0.28
N LYS A 66 -6.83 -0.73 1.20
CA LYS A 66 -6.85 -2.15 1.55
C LYS A 66 -7.65 -2.34 2.83
N MET A 67 -8.58 -3.29 2.78
CA MET A 67 -9.49 -3.61 3.86
C MET A 67 -9.29 -5.07 4.24
N ARG A 68 -9.06 -5.33 5.52
CA ARG A 68 -8.86 -6.68 6.05
C ARG A 68 -9.73 -6.89 7.28
N ASN A 69 -10.58 -7.89 7.22
CA ASN A 69 -11.30 -8.36 8.40
C ASN A 69 -10.32 -9.03 9.38
N LEU A 70 -10.34 -8.58 10.64
CA LEU A 70 -9.49 -9.07 11.72
C LEU A 70 -10.14 -10.24 12.49
N GLY A 71 -11.45 -10.42 12.33
CA GLY A 71 -12.24 -11.46 12.97
C GLY A 71 -12.72 -12.56 12.02
N MET A 72 -13.75 -13.26 12.48
CA MET A 72 -14.45 -14.32 11.74
C MET A 72 -15.88 -13.94 11.36
N GLU A 73 -16.39 -12.82 11.90
CA GLU A 73 -17.70 -12.29 11.56
C GLU A 73 -17.67 -11.67 10.16
N GLU A 74 -18.73 -11.88 9.38
CA GLU A 74 -18.91 -11.18 8.12
C GLU A 74 -19.17 -9.69 8.39
N THR A 75 -18.63 -8.81 7.53
CA THR A 75 -18.94 -7.38 7.66
C THR A 75 -20.35 -7.10 7.15
N GLU A 76 -20.91 -5.95 7.51
CA GLU A 76 -21.98 -5.37 6.69
C GLU A 76 -21.44 -4.94 5.31
N LYS A 77 -22.34 -4.60 4.38
CA LYS A 77 -21.94 -4.06 3.08
C LYS A 77 -21.28 -2.69 3.28
N LEU A 78 -20.12 -2.51 2.67
CA LEU A 78 -19.34 -1.28 2.67
C LEU A 78 -19.36 -0.65 1.28
N VAL A 79 -19.10 0.65 1.25
CA VAL A 79 -18.86 1.41 0.03
C VAL A 79 -17.58 2.21 0.21
N ALA A 80 -16.68 2.12 -0.75
CA ALA A 80 -15.48 2.93 -0.83
C ALA A 80 -15.56 3.82 -2.07
N ASP A 81 -15.31 5.11 -1.89
CA ASP A 81 -15.37 6.11 -2.96
C ASP A 81 -14.09 6.95 -2.99
N VAL A 82 -13.68 7.33 -4.21
CA VAL A 82 -12.68 8.38 -4.45
C VAL A 82 -13.35 9.54 -5.15
N HIS A 83 -13.35 10.70 -4.49
CA HIS A 83 -13.84 11.95 -5.04
C HIS A 83 -12.66 12.88 -5.33
N VAL A 84 -12.45 13.23 -6.60
CA VAL A 84 -11.43 14.23 -6.96
C VAL A 84 -11.94 15.62 -6.62
N THR A 85 -11.22 16.33 -5.75
CA THR A 85 -11.57 17.68 -5.31
C THR A 85 -10.85 18.76 -6.11
N GLY A 86 -9.69 18.46 -6.72
CA GLY A 86 -9.01 19.37 -7.63
C GLY A 86 -7.80 18.76 -8.32
N GLY A 87 -7.44 19.24 -9.51
CA GLY A 87 -6.16 18.96 -10.18
C GLY A 87 -5.89 17.52 -10.62
N PHE A 88 -6.70 16.51 -10.25
CA PHE A 88 -6.57 15.15 -10.77
C PHE A 88 -7.56 14.88 -11.92
N ASN A 89 -7.16 13.97 -12.81
CA ASN A 89 -8.04 13.20 -13.67
C ASN A 89 -7.96 11.72 -13.27
N ILE A 90 -9.05 10.97 -13.44
CA ILE A 90 -9.05 9.52 -13.27
C ILE A 90 -8.50 8.89 -14.55
N GLU A 91 -7.42 8.15 -14.43
CA GLU A 91 -6.77 7.48 -15.57
C GLU A 91 -7.26 6.02 -15.68
N GLU A 92 -7.37 5.31 -14.56
CA GLU A 92 -7.73 3.89 -14.53
C GLU A 92 -8.40 3.52 -13.19
N GLY A 93 -9.26 2.50 -13.23
CA GLY A 93 -9.97 1.97 -12.06
C GLY A 93 -11.39 2.51 -11.93
N SER A 94 -12.15 1.90 -11.02
CA SER A 94 -13.45 2.42 -10.62
C SER A 94 -13.25 3.42 -9.49
N THR A 95 -13.91 4.57 -9.50
CA THR A 95 -13.93 5.48 -8.34
C THR A 95 -14.90 5.06 -7.25
N HIS A 96 -15.65 3.98 -7.49
CA HIS A 96 -16.64 3.44 -6.59
C HIS A 96 -16.44 1.93 -6.45
N TRP A 97 -16.40 1.45 -5.21
CA TRP A 97 -16.43 0.05 -4.88
C TRP A 97 -17.51 -0.20 -3.84
N GLU A 98 -18.24 -1.29 -3.98
CA GLU A 98 -19.19 -1.72 -2.99
C GLU A 98 -19.08 -3.23 -2.77
N GLY A 99 -19.20 -3.67 -1.52
CA GLY A 99 -19.09 -5.09 -1.22
C GLY A 99 -18.90 -5.40 0.26
N PHE A 100 -18.59 -6.66 0.54
CA PHE A 100 -18.27 -7.14 1.87
C PHE A 100 -16.77 -7.35 2.00
N VAL A 101 -16.25 -7.40 3.22
CA VAL A 101 -14.85 -7.78 3.50
C VAL A 101 -14.86 -9.11 4.24
N PRO A 102 -14.77 -10.26 3.53
CA PRO A 102 -14.86 -11.56 4.17
C PRO A 102 -13.67 -11.83 5.09
N PRO A 103 -13.84 -12.66 6.13
CA PRO A 103 -12.73 -13.19 6.91
C PRO A 103 -11.65 -13.81 6.02
N ARG A 104 -10.38 -13.49 6.32
CA ARG A 104 -9.19 -14.06 5.65
C ARG A 104 -9.05 -13.72 4.15
N GLN A 105 -9.93 -12.90 3.58
CA GLN A 105 -9.88 -12.47 2.19
C GLN A 105 -9.86 -10.94 2.12
N PRO A 106 -8.67 -10.32 2.28
CA PRO A 106 -8.54 -8.87 2.17
C PRO A 106 -9.04 -8.36 0.82
N GLN A 107 -9.77 -7.24 0.86
CA GLN A 107 -10.22 -6.54 -0.33
C GLN A 107 -9.30 -5.35 -0.58
N THR A 108 -9.00 -5.05 -1.84
CA THR A 108 -8.21 -3.88 -2.21
C THR A 108 -8.94 -3.10 -3.27
N PHE A 109 -9.26 -1.86 -2.94
CA PHE A 109 -9.82 -0.87 -3.84
C PHE A 109 -8.68 0.01 -4.35
N THR A 110 -8.57 0.18 -5.68
CA THR A 110 -7.44 0.86 -6.32
C THR A 110 -7.91 1.81 -7.40
N VAL A 111 -7.38 3.03 -7.39
CA VAL A 111 -7.68 4.07 -8.39
C VAL A 111 -6.38 4.71 -8.83
N ARG A 112 -6.19 4.84 -10.14
CA ARG A 112 -5.07 5.56 -10.73
C ARG A 112 -5.52 6.95 -11.12
N LEU A 113 -4.82 7.95 -10.58
CA LEU A 113 -5.04 9.36 -10.83
C LEU A 113 -3.83 9.96 -11.56
N VAL A 114 -4.09 10.93 -12.42
CA VAL A 114 -3.06 11.69 -13.14
C VAL A 114 -3.28 13.18 -12.96
N VAL A 115 -2.20 13.93 -12.72
CA VAL A 115 -2.24 15.40 -12.68
C VAL A 115 -1.93 15.92 -14.09
N PRO A 116 -2.88 16.56 -14.79
CA PRO A 116 -2.66 17.08 -16.12
C PRO A 116 -1.60 18.18 -16.11
N GLU A 117 -0.96 18.43 -17.25
CA GLU A 117 0.03 19.50 -17.39
C GLU A 117 -0.57 20.88 -17.01
N GLY A 118 0.27 21.77 -16.49
CA GLY A 118 -0.15 23.10 -16.03
C GLY A 118 -0.72 23.15 -14.60
N HIS A 119 -0.94 22.00 -13.96
CA HIS A 119 -1.31 21.93 -12.53
C HIS A 119 -0.09 21.62 -11.65
N GLU A 120 0.09 22.38 -10.57
CA GLU A 120 1.18 22.14 -9.61
C GLU A 120 0.70 21.39 -8.37
N THR A 121 -0.61 21.39 -8.12
CA THR A 121 -1.23 20.69 -7.00
C THR A 121 -2.46 19.90 -7.47
N ALA A 122 -2.78 18.84 -6.75
CA ALA A 122 -3.97 18.03 -6.96
C ALA A 122 -4.43 17.37 -5.66
N SER A 123 -5.73 17.20 -5.50
CA SER A 123 -6.36 16.71 -4.29
C SER A 123 -7.52 15.76 -4.57
N ALA A 124 -7.68 14.78 -3.68
CA ALA A 124 -8.78 13.84 -3.69
C ALA A 124 -9.19 13.50 -2.27
N THR A 125 -10.45 13.10 -2.11
CA THR A 125 -11.00 12.59 -0.86
C THR A 125 -11.30 11.11 -1.06
N VAL A 126 -10.86 10.27 -0.13
CA VAL A 126 -11.21 8.85 -0.08
C VAL A 126 -12.11 8.60 1.11
N THR A 127 -13.27 8.02 0.85
CA THR A 127 -14.25 7.70 1.90
C THR A 127 -14.53 6.20 1.94
N LEU A 128 -14.66 5.68 3.15
CA LEU A 128 -15.22 4.36 3.43
C LEU A 128 -16.46 4.55 4.29
N LEU A 129 -17.60 4.04 3.83
CA LEU A 129 -18.87 4.15 4.52
C LEU A 129 -19.56 2.80 4.65
N ARG A 130 -20.41 2.69 5.65
CA ARG A 130 -21.33 1.56 5.83
C ARG A 130 -22.56 1.76 4.97
N SER A 131 -22.86 0.81 4.09
CA SER A 131 -23.94 0.93 3.12
C SER A 131 -25.33 1.03 3.74
N LEU A 132 -25.54 0.45 4.93
CA LEU A 132 -26.86 0.36 5.56
C LEU A 132 -27.42 1.73 5.94
N ASP A 133 -26.57 2.58 6.52
CA ASP A 133 -26.96 3.87 7.11
C ASP A 133 -26.08 5.04 6.65
N SER A 134 -25.16 4.79 5.71
CA SER A 134 -24.21 5.79 5.21
C SER A 134 -23.30 6.37 6.31
N LEU A 135 -23.08 5.61 7.39
CA LEU A 135 -22.12 5.99 8.42
C LEU A 135 -20.72 6.06 7.81
N VAL A 136 -20.09 7.23 7.89
CA VAL A 136 -18.70 7.42 7.47
C VAL A 136 -17.80 6.75 8.51
N LEU A 137 -17.11 5.69 8.08
CA LEU A 137 -16.13 4.97 8.89
C LEU A 137 -14.76 5.60 8.75
N VAL A 138 -14.42 6.01 7.53
CA VAL A 138 -13.17 6.72 7.23
C VAL A 138 -13.45 7.80 6.19
N LYS A 139 -12.81 8.95 6.37
CA LYS A 139 -12.70 10.00 5.36
C LYS A 139 -11.30 10.60 5.43
N GLU A 140 -10.56 10.47 4.35
CA GLU A 140 -9.21 11.00 4.24
C GLU A 140 -9.11 11.93 3.05
N ASP A 141 -8.66 13.17 3.30
CA ASP A 141 -8.34 14.13 2.26
C ASP A 141 -6.84 14.05 1.97
N VAL A 142 -6.48 13.85 0.71
CA VAL A 142 -5.09 13.80 0.26
C VAL A 142 -4.81 14.91 -0.73
N GLU A 143 -3.66 15.54 -0.56
CA GLU A 143 -3.14 16.54 -1.48
C GLU A 143 -1.74 16.14 -1.94
N PHE A 144 -1.45 16.41 -3.20
CA PHE A 144 -0.19 16.13 -3.85
C PHE A 144 0.35 17.37 -4.55
N THR A 145 1.67 17.52 -4.53
CA THR A 145 2.40 18.57 -5.24
C THR A 145 3.22 17.94 -6.37
N VAL A 146 3.31 18.64 -7.50
CA VAL A 146 4.10 18.25 -8.66
C VAL A 146 5.30 19.19 -8.78
N SER A 147 6.49 18.60 -8.73
CA SER A 147 7.75 19.33 -8.98
C SER A 147 7.96 19.65 -10.46
N GLU A 148 8.90 20.56 -10.77
CA GLU A 148 9.28 20.94 -12.15
C GLU A 148 9.67 19.73 -13.04
N GLY A 149 10.18 18.65 -12.45
CA GLY A 149 10.52 17.41 -13.17
C GLY A 149 9.33 16.48 -13.47
N GLY A 150 8.13 16.83 -13.01
CA GLY A 150 6.92 16.01 -13.06
C GLY A 150 6.87 14.93 -11.96
N ALA A 151 7.80 14.94 -11.00
CA ALA A 151 7.72 14.05 -9.85
C ALA A 151 6.63 14.55 -8.90
N ILE A 152 5.77 13.65 -8.46
CA ILE A 152 4.63 13.92 -7.59
C ILE A 152 4.92 13.38 -6.18
N LYS A 153 4.50 14.11 -5.16
CA LYS A 153 4.65 13.74 -3.74
C LYS A 153 3.48 14.28 -2.91
N PRO A 154 3.13 13.67 -1.77
CA PRO A 154 2.15 14.24 -0.85
C PRO A 154 2.53 15.68 -0.45
N ALA A 155 1.54 16.54 -0.35
CA ALA A 155 1.65 17.84 0.32
C ALA A 155 1.69 17.56 1.82
N SER A 156 2.85 17.82 2.44
CA SER A 156 3.08 17.65 3.88
C SER A 156 2.30 18.64 4.72
#